data_AF-A0A6C0E3Y6-F1
#
_entry.id   AF-A0A6C0E3Y6-F1
#
_cell.length_a   1.000
_cell.length_b   1.000
_cell.length_c   1.000
_cell.angle_alpha   90.00
_cell.angle_beta   90.00
_cell.angle_gamma   90.00
#
_symmetry.space_group_name_H-M   'P 1'
#
loop_
_entity.id
_entity.type
_entity.pdbx_description
1 polymer ?
#
loop_
_entity_poly.entity_id
_entity_poly.type
_entity_poly.pdbx_seq_one_letter_code
_entity_poly.pdbx_strand_id
1 'polypeptide(L)'
;MSIHENGYVVLKNVLAEDQLRCFDTNKQHNYNEIKNFIDTTFFDTIKRNVDFITKPTYTKFRYSNNNNSTDAATFHSDVYNYTGNKYQPIYTCLCYLDDTKMELIPGSHLYNRNGYSIESYNKKQTIDVKRGDVLIFYSSIHHRGIGFNTTKDRRLLQVFEVFPDDDTYVKHKDTLMCVLSSKSNMIDVINKASYYMSKNETLQNLITQFHYFLMYNDVHYKLGLMDISPWEKTNRYITYEPGKRVSYNDLKGDEELNVNIVCDNSIDTREHGRLYFYLYILYWIVTTLIIYLIYMKQTGTKSTASIRPYQKHVVGIITYAKKNIRRLF
;
A
#
# COMPACT_ATOMS: atom_id res chain seq x y z
N MET A 1 -27.10 7.84 -1.00
CA MET A 1 -26.23 7.39 0.12
C MET A 1 -25.02 8.29 0.14
N SER A 2 -24.64 8.83 1.29
CA SER A 2 -23.52 9.79 1.40
C SER A 2 -22.17 9.06 1.33
N ILE A 3 -21.16 9.67 0.72
CA ILE A 3 -19.79 9.16 0.73
C ILE A 3 -19.26 8.98 2.17
N HIS A 4 -19.76 9.77 3.12
CA HIS A 4 -19.35 9.69 4.53
C HIS A 4 -19.79 8.40 5.23
N GLU A 5 -20.88 7.78 4.80
CA GLU A 5 -21.42 6.55 5.39
C GLU A 5 -20.74 5.31 4.82
N ASN A 6 -20.74 5.17 3.49
CA ASN A 6 -20.22 3.97 2.83
C ASN A 6 -18.73 4.04 2.54
N GLY A 7 -18.17 5.24 2.46
CA GLY A 7 -16.76 5.47 2.15
C GLY A 7 -16.46 5.63 0.66
N TYR A 8 -17.45 5.44 -0.22
CA TYR A 8 -17.27 5.48 -1.68
C TYR A 8 -18.54 5.91 -2.43
N VAL A 9 -18.37 6.34 -3.68
CA VAL A 9 -19.42 6.64 -4.66
C VAL A 9 -19.01 6.16 -6.05
N VAL A 10 -19.95 5.60 -6.81
CA VAL A 10 -19.75 5.21 -8.21
C VAL A 10 -20.61 6.11 -9.09
N LEU A 11 -19.95 6.86 -9.97
CA LEU A 11 -20.56 7.68 -10.99
C LEU A 11 -20.65 6.84 -12.27
N LYS A 12 -21.87 6.47 -12.65
CA LYS A 12 -22.10 5.52 -13.75
C LYS A 12 -22.14 6.21 -15.10
N ASN A 13 -21.36 5.70 -16.06
CA ASN A 13 -21.34 6.15 -17.45
C ASN A 13 -21.23 7.68 -17.59
N VAL A 14 -20.31 8.29 -16.84
CA VAL A 14 -20.14 9.75 -16.80
C VAL A 14 -19.08 10.26 -17.77
N LEU A 15 -18.27 9.35 -18.33
CA LEU A 15 -17.29 9.64 -19.36
C LEU A 15 -17.70 8.96 -20.67
N ALA A 16 -17.79 9.73 -21.75
CA ALA A 16 -18.10 9.24 -23.08
C ALA A 16 -16.87 8.67 -23.79
N GLU A 17 -17.09 7.78 -24.77
CA GLU A 17 -16.00 7.08 -25.48
C GLU A 17 -15.02 8.00 -26.19
N ASP A 18 -15.49 9.14 -26.72
CA ASP A 18 -14.62 10.13 -27.36
C ASP A 18 -13.66 10.80 -26.37
N GLN A 19 -14.05 10.92 -25.10
CA GLN A 19 -13.22 11.45 -24.02
C GLN A 19 -12.14 10.45 -23.58
N LEU A 20 -12.33 9.15 -23.82
CA LEU A 20 -11.42 8.08 -23.38
C LEU A 20 -10.36 7.71 -24.43
N ARG A 21 -10.33 8.39 -25.59
CA ARG A 21 -9.46 8.05 -26.72
C ARG A 21 -7.97 8.12 -26.43
N CYS A 22 -7.53 8.93 -25.47
CA CYS A 22 -6.11 9.01 -25.08
C CYS A 22 -5.58 7.74 -24.39
N PHE A 23 -6.44 6.75 -24.13
CA PHE A 23 -6.09 5.48 -23.48
C PHE A 23 -6.09 4.26 -24.43
N ASP A 24 -6.26 4.45 -25.74
CA ASP A 24 -6.43 3.35 -26.70
C ASP A 24 -5.12 2.76 -27.27
N THR A 25 -3.94 3.19 -26.79
CA THR A 25 -2.63 2.62 -27.15
C THR A 25 -2.14 1.59 -26.12
N ASN A 26 -1.35 0.59 -26.55
CA ASN A 26 -1.14 -0.64 -25.76
C ASN A 26 0.24 -0.84 -25.13
N LYS A 27 1.19 0.09 -25.23
CA LYS A 27 2.57 -0.17 -24.73
C LYS A 27 3.28 1.00 -24.07
N GLN A 28 2.97 2.22 -24.50
CA GLN A 28 3.61 3.45 -24.08
C GLN A 28 2.56 4.55 -24.14
N HIS A 29 2.52 5.40 -23.11
CA HIS A 29 1.57 6.51 -23.07
C HIS A 29 2.29 7.83 -22.87
N ASN A 30 1.75 8.82 -23.56
CA ASN A 30 2.04 10.21 -23.31
C ASN A 30 1.34 10.64 -22.01
N TYR A 31 2.07 10.57 -20.90
CA TYR A 31 1.52 10.97 -19.59
C TYR A 31 1.17 12.47 -19.52
N ASN A 32 1.64 13.31 -20.46
CA ASN A 32 1.15 14.68 -20.58
C ASN A 32 -0.30 14.74 -21.09
N GLU A 33 -0.68 13.87 -22.03
CA GLU A 33 -2.07 13.76 -22.50
C GLU A 33 -2.98 13.23 -21.41
N ILE A 34 -2.52 12.23 -20.65
CA ILE A 34 -3.26 11.71 -19.50
C ILE A 34 -3.43 12.78 -18.43
N LYS A 35 -2.38 13.55 -18.12
CA LYS A 35 -2.49 14.65 -17.16
C LYS A 35 -3.45 15.73 -17.65
N ASN A 36 -3.37 16.10 -18.94
CA ASN A 36 -4.31 17.04 -19.53
C ASN A 36 -5.75 16.53 -19.44
N PHE A 37 -5.99 15.24 -19.71
CA PHE A 37 -7.31 14.63 -19.51
C PHE A 37 -7.76 14.73 -18.04
N ILE A 38 -6.88 14.44 -17.08
CA ILE A 38 -7.18 14.55 -15.64
C ILE A 38 -7.64 15.98 -15.30
N ASP A 39 -6.84 16.96 -15.70
CA ASP A 39 -7.01 18.37 -15.31
C ASP A 39 -8.21 19.04 -16.00
N THR A 40 -8.53 18.65 -17.24
CA THR A 40 -9.55 19.32 -18.06
C THR A 40 -10.86 18.56 -18.18
N THR A 41 -10.85 17.24 -18.04
CA THR A 41 -12.02 16.39 -18.32
C THR A 41 -12.43 15.58 -17.11
N PHE A 42 -11.49 14.87 -16.47
CA PHE A 42 -11.80 13.96 -15.38
C PHE A 42 -12.35 14.69 -14.15
N PHE A 43 -11.61 15.68 -13.63
CA PHE A 43 -12.08 16.42 -12.46
C PHE A 43 -13.25 17.36 -12.75
N ASP A 44 -13.36 17.87 -13.98
CA ASP A 44 -14.54 18.60 -14.42
C ASP A 44 -15.80 17.73 -14.40
N THR A 45 -15.68 16.47 -14.81
CA THR A 45 -16.76 15.48 -14.73
C THR A 45 -17.12 15.19 -13.28
N ILE A 46 -16.13 14.99 -12.40
CA ILE A 46 -16.35 14.75 -10.96
C ILE A 46 -17.09 15.93 -10.31
N LYS A 47 -16.61 17.16 -10.49
CA LYS A 47 -17.20 18.38 -9.89
C LYS A 47 -18.66 18.62 -10.31
N ARG A 48 -19.09 18.14 -11.48
CA ARG A 48 -20.49 18.25 -11.93
C ARG A 48 -21.42 17.21 -11.28
N ASN A 49 -20.86 16.13 -10.75
CA ASN A 49 -21.61 14.99 -10.24
C ASN A 49 -21.55 14.86 -8.71
N VAL A 50 -20.59 15.52 -8.05
CA VAL A 50 -20.46 15.55 -6.58
C VAL A 50 -20.17 16.96 -6.08
N ASP A 51 -20.59 17.25 -4.85
CA ASP A 51 -20.45 18.55 -4.19
C ASP A 51 -19.25 18.64 -3.21
N PHE A 52 -18.70 17.49 -2.81
CA PHE A 52 -17.60 17.42 -1.82
C PHE A 52 -16.19 17.48 -2.42
N ILE A 53 -16.04 17.52 -3.75
CA ILE A 53 -14.78 17.82 -4.44
C ILE A 53 -15.02 19.04 -5.32
N THR A 54 -14.38 20.16 -5.01
CA THR A 54 -14.67 21.46 -5.65
C THR A 54 -13.46 22.03 -6.38
N LYS A 55 -12.26 21.92 -5.78
CA LYS A 55 -11.00 22.37 -6.37
C LYS A 55 -9.90 21.35 -6.06
N PRO A 56 -9.92 20.20 -6.75
CA PRO A 56 -9.07 19.09 -6.37
C PRO A 56 -7.59 19.39 -6.58
N THR A 57 -6.78 19.02 -5.61
CA THR A 57 -5.31 18.90 -5.73
C THR A 57 -4.94 17.44 -5.53
N TYR A 58 -4.06 16.88 -6.35
CA TYR A 58 -3.66 15.48 -6.27
C TYR A 58 -2.14 15.34 -6.33
N THR A 59 -1.60 14.31 -5.68
CA THR A 59 -0.14 14.19 -5.56
C THR A 59 0.48 13.36 -6.68
N LYS A 60 -0.26 12.38 -7.19
CA LYS A 60 0.22 11.48 -8.24
C LYS A 60 -0.93 10.80 -8.99
N PHE A 61 -0.61 10.23 -10.13
CA PHE A 61 -1.52 9.36 -10.88
C PHE A 61 -0.77 8.17 -11.49
N ARG A 62 -1.50 7.11 -11.78
CA ARG A 62 -0.99 5.92 -12.45
C ARG A 62 -1.97 5.47 -13.50
N TYR A 63 -1.47 5.22 -14.71
CA TYR A 63 -2.19 4.46 -15.70
C TYR A 63 -1.67 3.03 -15.72
N SER A 64 -2.58 2.07 -15.57
CA SER A 64 -2.27 0.67 -15.46
C SER A 64 -2.96 -0.14 -16.55
N ASN A 65 -2.26 -1.10 -17.15
CA ASN A 65 -2.85 -2.18 -17.93
C ASN A 65 -2.25 -3.52 -17.46
N ASN A 66 -3.09 -4.54 -17.29
CA ASN A 66 -2.70 -5.90 -16.89
C ASN A 66 -1.78 -5.97 -15.67
N ASN A 67 -1.97 -5.03 -14.72
CA ASN A 67 -1.20 -5.03 -13.50
C ASN A 67 -1.75 -6.08 -12.53
N ASN A 68 -1.17 -7.28 -12.59
CA ASN A 68 -1.33 -8.33 -11.59
C ASN A 68 -0.42 -8.07 -10.38
N SER A 69 -0.27 -6.81 -9.94
CA SER A 69 0.48 -6.57 -8.71
C SER A 69 -0.27 -7.27 -7.58
N THR A 70 0.47 -8.06 -6.82
CA THR A 70 -0.04 -8.79 -5.66
C THR A 70 -0.81 -7.88 -4.71
N ASP A 71 -0.31 -6.65 -4.57
CA ASP A 71 -0.88 -5.59 -3.74
C ASP A 71 -2.32 -5.28 -4.15
N ALA A 72 -2.59 -5.12 -5.45
CA ALA A 72 -3.94 -4.86 -5.97
C ALA A 72 -4.89 -6.06 -5.83
N ALA A 73 -4.37 -7.28 -5.65
CA ALA A 73 -5.15 -8.52 -5.52
C ALA A 73 -5.60 -8.84 -4.10
N THR A 74 -5.03 -8.15 -3.11
CA THR A 74 -5.41 -8.28 -1.71
C THR A 74 -6.00 -6.97 -1.19
N PHE A 75 -6.76 -7.05 -0.11
CA PHE A 75 -7.30 -5.83 0.51
C PHE A 75 -6.17 -4.96 1.05
N HIS A 76 -6.18 -3.69 0.66
CA HIS A 76 -5.26 -2.64 1.10
C HIS A 76 -6.04 -1.32 1.31
N SER A 77 -5.37 -0.34 1.91
CA SER A 77 -5.73 1.08 1.82
C SER A 77 -4.65 1.80 1.01
N ASP A 78 -5.02 2.78 0.18
CA ASP A 78 -4.02 3.61 -0.50
C ASP A 78 -3.28 4.47 0.51
N VAL A 79 -4.00 4.96 1.53
CA VAL A 79 -3.43 5.77 2.61
C VAL A 79 -3.96 5.31 3.96
N TYR A 80 -3.03 5.07 4.88
CA TYR A 80 -3.29 4.63 6.24
C TYR A 80 -3.30 5.84 7.19
N ASN A 81 -4.31 5.92 8.06
CA ASN A 81 -4.50 7.03 8.99
C ASN A 81 -3.95 6.71 10.39
N TYR A 82 -2.93 7.44 10.82
CA TYR A 82 -2.32 7.36 12.16
C TYR A 82 -2.44 8.68 12.94
N THR A 83 -3.41 9.52 12.57
CA THR A 83 -3.57 10.88 13.13
C THR A 83 -4.48 10.99 14.35
N GLY A 84 -5.22 9.93 14.69
CA GLY A 84 -6.30 10.06 15.67
C GLY A 84 -7.62 10.58 15.08
N ASN A 85 -7.58 11.21 13.90
CA ASN A 85 -8.77 11.82 13.30
C ASN A 85 -9.71 10.76 12.75
N LYS A 86 -11.01 10.85 13.10
CA LYS A 86 -12.06 9.95 12.60
C LYS A 86 -12.07 9.84 11.07
N TYR A 87 -11.88 10.97 10.40
CA TYR A 87 -11.90 11.08 8.94
C TYR A 87 -10.56 11.54 8.41
N GLN A 88 -10.17 10.97 7.29
CA GLN A 88 -9.08 11.44 6.45
C GLN A 88 -9.71 12.06 5.20
N PRO A 89 -9.64 13.38 4.98
CA PRO A 89 -10.29 14.04 3.84
C PRO A 89 -9.43 13.95 2.57
N ILE A 90 -8.97 12.74 2.26
CA ILE A 90 -8.14 12.42 1.10
C ILE A 90 -8.84 11.28 0.36
N TYR A 91 -8.95 11.43 -0.95
CA TYR A 91 -9.67 10.51 -1.82
C TYR A 91 -8.75 9.85 -2.84
N THR A 92 -9.17 8.70 -3.34
CA THR A 92 -8.66 8.12 -4.57
C THR A 92 -9.79 8.14 -5.60
N CYS A 93 -9.47 8.59 -6.81
CA CYS A 93 -10.41 8.66 -7.92
C CYS A 93 -9.94 7.74 -9.04
N LEU A 94 -10.82 6.82 -9.46
CA LEU A 94 -10.55 5.79 -10.44
C LEU A 94 -11.40 5.98 -11.68
N CYS A 95 -10.79 5.95 -12.86
CA CYS A 95 -11.48 5.89 -14.15
C CYS A 95 -11.25 4.51 -14.78
N TYR A 96 -12.33 3.74 -14.89
CA TYR A 96 -12.29 2.41 -15.49
C TYR A 96 -12.39 2.51 -17.00
N LEU A 97 -11.46 1.82 -17.68
CA LEU A 97 -11.35 1.82 -19.13
C LEU A 97 -11.72 0.47 -19.74
N ASP A 98 -11.98 -0.52 -18.88
CA ASP A 98 -12.48 -1.84 -19.22
C ASP A 98 -13.48 -2.28 -18.14
N ASP A 99 -14.41 -3.16 -18.51
CA ASP A 99 -15.38 -3.75 -17.59
C ASP A 99 -14.67 -4.65 -16.57
N THR A 100 -14.93 -4.43 -15.29
CA THR A 100 -14.27 -5.20 -14.22
C THR A 100 -15.07 -5.17 -12.93
N LYS A 101 -14.50 -5.76 -11.88
CA LYS A 101 -15.08 -5.84 -10.55
C LYS A 101 -14.07 -5.45 -9.49
N MET A 102 -14.58 -4.83 -8.43
CA MET A 102 -13.81 -4.49 -7.25
C MET A 102 -14.56 -4.95 -6.02
N GLU A 103 -13.82 -5.38 -5.00
CA GLU A 103 -14.38 -5.53 -3.67
C GLU A 103 -13.93 -4.38 -2.78
N LEU A 104 -14.85 -3.93 -1.93
CA LEU A 104 -14.63 -2.87 -0.96
C LEU A 104 -15.37 -3.20 0.34
N ILE A 105 -14.92 -2.64 1.46
CA ILE A 105 -15.56 -2.85 2.77
C ILE A 105 -16.16 -1.52 3.23
N PRO A 106 -17.49 -1.34 3.16
CA PRO A 106 -18.13 -0.11 3.58
C PRO A 106 -17.81 0.25 5.03
N GLY A 107 -17.61 1.54 5.30
CA GLY A 107 -17.27 2.04 6.64
C GLY A 107 -15.83 1.79 7.09
N SER A 108 -15.01 1.09 6.30
CA SER A 108 -13.61 0.80 6.64
C SER A 108 -12.69 2.03 6.56
N HIS A 109 -13.13 3.13 5.95
CA HIS A 109 -12.40 4.39 5.87
C HIS A 109 -12.29 5.13 7.22
N LEU A 110 -13.15 4.80 8.19
CA LEU A 110 -13.19 5.44 9.50
C LEU A 110 -12.00 5.00 10.37
N TYR A 111 -11.35 5.97 11.03
CA TYR A 111 -10.33 5.72 12.04
C TYR A 111 -10.94 5.14 13.31
N ASN A 112 -10.19 4.23 13.96
CA ASN A 112 -10.57 3.54 15.19
C ASN A 112 -11.80 2.63 15.04
N ARG A 113 -11.62 1.55 14.28
CA ARG A 113 -12.66 0.55 14.04
C ARG A 113 -12.86 -0.31 15.28
N ASN A 114 -14.01 -0.15 15.91
CA ASN A 114 -14.46 -1.10 16.93
C ASN A 114 -14.87 -2.40 16.24
N GLY A 115 -14.29 -3.53 16.68
CA GLY A 115 -14.66 -4.87 16.23
C GLY A 115 -13.49 -5.70 15.72
N TYR A 116 -13.79 -6.95 15.37
CA TYR A 116 -12.79 -7.92 14.94
C TYR A 116 -12.55 -7.88 13.43
N SER A 117 -11.32 -8.17 12.99
CA SER A 117 -10.95 -8.20 11.57
C SER A 117 -11.84 -9.14 10.75
N ILE A 118 -12.25 -10.28 11.30
CA ILE A 118 -13.14 -11.23 10.61
C ILE A 118 -14.54 -10.65 10.35
N GLU A 119 -15.10 -9.92 11.32
CA GLU A 119 -16.40 -9.28 11.17
C GLU A 119 -16.35 -8.18 10.11
N SER A 120 -15.27 -7.40 10.11
CA SER A 120 -15.02 -6.37 9.09
C SER A 120 -14.83 -7.00 7.70
N TYR A 121 -14.07 -8.09 7.58
CA TYR A 121 -13.86 -8.81 6.33
C TYR A 121 -15.16 -9.35 5.73
N ASN A 122 -16.08 -9.80 6.57
CA ASN A 122 -17.37 -10.35 6.14
C ASN A 122 -18.34 -9.28 5.62
N LYS A 123 -18.08 -8.00 5.86
CA LYS A 123 -18.87 -6.87 5.32
C LYS A 123 -18.47 -6.47 3.90
N LYS A 124 -17.49 -7.13 3.29
CA LYS A 124 -17.05 -6.82 1.92
C LYS A 124 -18.22 -6.91 0.93
N GLN A 125 -18.23 -5.97 0.00
CA GLN A 125 -19.20 -5.89 -1.08
C GLN A 125 -18.46 -5.86 -2.42
N THR A 126 -19.00 -6.56 -3.39
CA THR A 126 -18.53 -6.51 -4.77
C THR A 126 -19.30 -5.45 -5.52
N ILE A 127 -18.58 -4.59 -6.23
CA ILE A 127 -19.14 -3.63 -7.17
C ILE A 127 -18.70 -4.01 -8.59
N ASP A 128 -19.67 -4.00 -9.50
CA ASP A 128 -19.40 -4.07 -10.94
C ASP A 128 -19.17 -2.66 -11.46
N VAL A 129 -18.10 -2.47 -12.23
CA VAL A 129 -17.70 -1.20 -12.84
C VAL A 129 -17.51 -1.40 -14.33
N LYS A 130 -17.98 -0.43 -15.11
CA LYS A 130 -17.90 -0.47 -16.57
C LYS A 130 -16.91 0.56 -17.08
N ARG A 131 -16.49 0.38 -18.33
CA ARG A 131 -15.78 1.44 -19.05
C ARG A 131 -16.59 2.74 -19.00
N GLY A 132 -15.93 3.85 -18.66
CA GLY A 132 -16.55 5.17 -18.51
C GLY A 132 -17.19 5.45 -17.14
N ASP A 133 -17.20 4.46 -16.23
CA ASP A 133 -17.53 4.69 -14.83
C ASP A 133 -16.37 5.38 -14.10
N VAL A 134 -16.72 6.24 -13.14
CA VAL A 134 -15.77 6.84 -12.20
C VAL A 134 -16.09 6.38 -10.79
N LEU A 135 -15.12 5.81 -10.09
CA LEU A 135 -15.23 5.41 -8.69
C LEU A 135 -14.40 6.36 -7.83
N ILE A 136 -15.03 6.95 -6.83
CA ILE A 136 -14.39 7.85 -5.87
C ILE A 136 -14.54 7.22 -4.50
N PHE A 137 -13.46 7.12 -3.74
CA PHE A 137 -13.51 6.64 -2.37
C PHE A 137 -12.51 7.35 -1.49
N TYR A 138 -12.77 7.33 -0.18
CA TYR A 138 -11.75 7.72 0.81
C TYR A 138 -10.53 6.84 0.63
N SER A 139 -9.33 7.44 0.51
CA SER A 139 -8.09 6.68 0.27
C SER A 139 -7.76 5.68 1.40
N SER A 140 -8.42 5.78 2.56
CA SER A 140 -8.34 4.84 3.67
C SER A 140 -9.34 3.68 3.61
N ILE A 141 -10.20 3.59 2.58
CA ILE A 141 -11.13 2.47 2.42
C ILE A 141 -10.36 1.19 2.08
N HIS A 142 -10.79 0.09 2.68
CA HIS A 142 -10.27 -1.23 2.39
C HIS A 142 -10.89 -1.73 1.08
N HIS A 143 -10.05 -1.93 0.07
CA HIS A 143 -10.50 -2.35 -1.25
C HIS A 143 -9.49 -3.28 -1.93
N ARG A 144 -9.95 -4.02 -2.96
CA ARG A 144 -9.11 -4.84 -3.83
C ARG A 144 -9.75 -5.04 -5.21
N GLY A 145 -8.91 -5.20 -6.23
CA GLY A 145 -9.37 -5.75 -7.50
C GLY A 145 -9.73 -7.22 -7.37
N ILE A 146 -10.72 -7.69 -8.15
CA ILE A 146 -10.99 -9.13 -8.31
C ILE A 146 -11.15 -9.49 -9.80
N GLY A 147 -11.15 -10.78 -10.13
CA GLY A 147 -11.39 -11.24 -11.51
C GLY A 147 -10.18 -11.19 -12.45
N PHE A 148 -8.95 -11.18 -11.92
CA PHE A 148 -7.68 -11.08 -12.67
C PHE A 148 -7.48 -12.12 -13.78
N ASN A 149 -8.23 -13.23 -13.79
CA ASN A 149 -8.08 -14.31 -14.76
C ASN A 149 -9.04 -14.22 -15.96
N THR A 150 -9.85 -13.16 -16.09
CA THR A 150 -11.00 -13.15 -17.03
C THR A 150 -10.91 -12.17 -18.21
N THR A 151 -9.95 -11.23 -18.24
CA THR A 151 -9.84 -10.24 -19.33
C THR A 151 -8.43 -10.20 -19.92
N LYS A 152 -8.33 -9.85 -21.22
CA LYS A 152 -7.06 -9.70 -21.95
C LYS A 152 -6.36 -8.37 -21.64
N ASP A 153 -7.13 -7.35 -21.28
CA ASP A 153 -6.70 -6.03 -20.84
C ASP A 153 -7.46 -5.64 -19.57
N ARG A 154 -6.81 -4.85 -18.71
CA ARG A 154 -7.41 -4.28 -17.49
C ARG A 154 -6.88 -2.87 -17.29
N ARG A 155 -7.36 -1.97 -18.12
CA ARG A 155 -6.96 -0.58 -18.16
C ARG A 155 -7.67 0.20 -17.07
N LEU A 156 -6.88 0.92 -16.28
CA LEU A 156 -7.36 1.70 -15.15
C LEU A 156 -6.48 2.94 -15.00
N LEU A 157 -7.12 4.11 -14.97
CA LEU A 157 -6.48 5.32 -14.49
C LEU A 157 -6.80 5.51 -13.00
N GLN A 158 -5.76 5.71 -12.21
CA GLN A 158 -5.85 5.96 -10.76
C GLN A 158 -5.25 7.32 -10.46
N VAL A 159 -6.02 8.20 -9.84
CA VAL A 159 -5.54 9.49 -9.32
C VAL A 159 -5.58 9.42 -7.80
N PHE A 160 -4.40 9.51 -7.19
CA PHE A 160 -4.22 9.24 -5.76
C PHE A 160 -4.03 10.53 -4.97
N GLU A 161 -4.33 10.42 -3.67
CA GLU A 161 -4.22 11.49 -2.70
C GLU A 161 -4.87 12.79 -3.17
N VAL A 162 -6.12 12.67 -3.61
CA VAL A 162 -6.96 13.79 -4.05
C VAL A 162 -7.49 14.51 -2.81
N PHE A 163 -7.01 15.72 -2.58
CA PHE A 163 -7.58 16.67 -1.65
C PHE A 163 -8.75 17.39 -2.34
N PRO A 164 -9.91 17.54 -1.68
CA PRO A 164 -11.13 18.08 -2.28
C PRO A 164 -11.06 19.57 -2.65
N ASP A 165 -10.23 20.33 -1.94
CA ASP A 165 -10.05 21.77 -2.06
C ASP A 165 -8.67 22.20 -1.53
N ASP A 166 -8.31 23.46 -1.80
CA ASP A 166 -7.03 24.06 -1.41
C ASP A 166 -6.83 24.08 0.12
N ASP A 167 -7.89 24.37 0.88
CA ASP A 167 -7.82 24.47 2.34
C ASP A 167 -7.48 23.12 2.96
N THR A 168 -8.11 22.05 2.46
CA THR A 168 -7.84 20.68 2.88
C THR A 168 -6.43 20.27 2.49
N TYR A 169 -5.98 20.63 1.29
CA TYR A 169 -4.60 20.39 0.86
C TYR A 169 -3.58 21.07 1.78
N VAL A 170 -3.71 22.39 2.01
CA VAL A 170 -2.79 23.15 2.89
C VAL A 170 -2.76 22.57 4.30
N LYS A 171 -3.92 22.18 4.84
CA LYS A 171 -4.03 21.62 6.19
C LYS A 171 -3.40 20.25 6.35
N HIS A 172 -3.43 19.41 5.32
CA HIS A 172 -3.13 17.99 5.46
C HIS A 172 -1.89 17.50 4.69
N LYS A 173 -1.39 18.26 3.71
CA LYS A 173 -0.24 17.84 2.89
C LYS A 173 1.01 17.52 3.73
N ASP A 174 1.30 18.33 4.75
CA ASP A 174 2.49 18.14 5.59
C ASP A 174 2.33 16.94 6.53
N THR A 175 1.11 16.43 6.69
CA THR A 175 0.79 15.23 7.47
C THR A 175 0.94 13.95 6.62
N LEU A 176 0.91 14.08 5.29
CA LEU A 176 1.06 12.97 4.35
C LEU A 176 2.53 12.61 4.16
N MET A 177 2.83 11.32 4.29
CA MET A 177 4.15 10.74 4.06
C MET A 177 4.04 9.58 3.08
N CYS A 178 4.94 9.53 2.12
CA CYS A 178 5.12 8.43 1.20
C CYS A 178 6.31 7.55 1.62
N VAL A 179 6.07 6.26 1.82
CA VAL A 179 7.11 5.27 2.12
C VAL A 179 7.38 4.43 0.87
N LEU A 180 8.63 4.50 0.37
CA LEU A 180 9.10 3.75 -0.79
C LEU A 180 9.37 2.29 -0.43
N SER A 181 8.30 1.49 -0.44
CA SER A 181 8.34 0.07 -0.11
C SER A 181 8.99 -0.76 -1.23
N SER A 182 8.97 -0.24 -2.47
CA SER A 182 9.67 -0.77 -3.64
C SER A 182 11.17 -1.00 -3.47
N LYS A 183 11.82 -0.28 -2.54
CA LYS A 183 13.25 -0.42 -2.26
C LYS A 183 13.58 -1.59 -1.33
N SER A 184 12.59 -2.32 -0.81
CA SER A 184 12.83 -3.47 0.07
C SER A 184 13.13 -4.73 -0.74
N ASN A 185 14.25 -5.39 -0.45
CA ASN A 185 14.60 -6.67 -1.07
C ASN A 185 13.56 -7.78 -0.79
N MET A 186 12.74 -7.63 0.25
CA MET A 186 11.68 -8.59 0.56
C MET A 186 10.51 -8.51 -0.40
N ILE A 187 10.27 -7.36 -1.03
CA ILE A 187 9.09 -7.16 -1.87
C ILE A 187 9.11 -8.07 -3.09
N ASP A 188 10.29 -8.29 -3.69
CA ASP A 188 10.45 -9.17 -4.84
C ASP A 188 10.17 -10.63 -4.48
N VAL A 189 10.60 -11.07 -3.30
CA VAL A 189 10.36 -12.43 -2.80
C VAL A 189 8.86 -12.62 -2.53
N ILE A 190 8.24 -11.67 -1.83
CA ILE A 190 6.81 -11.69 -1.50
C ILE A 190 5.97 -11.67 -2.79
N ASN A 191 6.32 -10.82 -3.76
CA ASN A 191 5.60 -10.71 -5.03
C ASN A 191 5.69 -12.01 -5.83
N LYS A 192 6.88 -12.60 -5.96
CA LYS A 192 7.03 -13.90 -6.66
C LYS A 192 6.22 -14.99 -5.98
N ALA A 193 6.36 -15.13 -4.66
CA ALA A 193 5.61 -16.13 -3.89
C ALA A 193 4.11 -15.98 -4.10
N SER A 194 3.62 -14.76 -3.98
CA SER A 194 2.19 -14.48 -4.06
C SER A 194 1.64 -14.62 -5.48
N TYR A 195 2.42 -14.34 -6.53
CA TYR A 195 2.05 -14.63 -7.92
C TYR A 195 1.84 -16.14 -8.15
N TYR A 196 2.69 -17.00 -7.57
CA TYR A 196 2.45 -18.44 -7.67
C TYR A 196 1.20 -18.86 -6.90
N MET A 197 0.98 -18.26 -5.72
CA MET A 197 -0.16 -18.58 -4.88
C MET A 197 -1.49 -18.11 -5.47
N SER A 198 -1.51 -17.00 -6.22
CA SER A 198 -2.72 -16.47 -6.86
C SER A 198 -3.26 -17.34 -7.99
N LYS A 199 -2.49 -18.32 -8.48
CA LYS A 199 -2.95 -19.29 -9.49
C LYS A 199 -3.95 -20.32 -8.95
N ASN A 200 -4.08 -20.44 -7.63
CA ASN A 200 -5.05 -21.31 -6.98
C ASN A 200 -6.07 -20.46 -6.22
N GLU A 201 -7.34 -20.53 -6.64
CA GLU A 201 -8.40 -19.68 -6.07
C GLU A 201 -8.63 -19.90 -4.57
N THR A 202 -8.55 -21.15 -4.09
CA THR A 202 -8.70 -21.45 -2.66
C THR A 202 -7.56 -20.83 -1.85
N LEU A 203 -6.33 -20.99 -2.34
CA LEU A 203 -5.15 -20.42 -1.71
C LEU A 203 -5.16 -18.89 -1.76
N GLN A 204 -5.59 -18.30 -2.88
CA GLN A 204 -5.77 -16.87 -3.04
C GLN A 204 -6.76 -16.30 -2.01
N ASN A 205 -7.88 -16.99 -1.80
CA ASN A 205 -8.88 -16.58 -0.81
C ASN A 205 -8.33 -16.65 0.62
N LEU A 206 -7.62 -17.73 0.97
CA LEU A 206 -6.98 -17.87 2.28
C LEU A 206 -5.94 -16.77 2.51
N ILE A 207 -5.08 -16.50 1.53
CA ILE A 207 -4.05 -15.45 1.60
C ILE A 207 -4.70 -14.08 1.71
N THR A 208 -5.76 -13.82 0.95
CA THR A 208 -6.48 -12.54 1.05
C THR A 208 -7.01 -12.34 2.47
N GLN A 209 -7.63 -13.36 3.05
CA GLN A 209 -8.16 -13.27 4.41
C GLN A 209 -7.05 -13.08 5.45
N PHE A 210 -5.95 -13.82 5.32
CA PHE A 210 -4.78 -13.67 6.20
C PHE A 210 -4.11 -12.30 6.05
N HIS A 211 -3.91 -11.84 4.82
CA HIS A 211 -3.39 -10.50 4.52
C HIS A 211 -4.31 -9.43 5.11
N TYR A 212 -5.63 -9.58 4.96
CA TYR A 212 -6.59 -8.66 5.57
C TYR A 212 -6.45 -8.61 7.09
N PHE A 213 -6.32 -9.77 7.75
CA PHE A 213 -6.05 -9.83 9.19
C PHE A 213 -4.79 -9.06 9.54
N LEU A 214 -3.70 -9.24 8.79
CA LEU A 214 -2.44 -8.53 9.04
C LEU A 214 -2.55 -7.02 8.77
N MET A 215 -3.22 -6.61 7.70
CA MET A 215 -3.42 -5.19 7.36
C MET A 215 -4.32 -4.50 8.38
N TYR A 216 -5.46 -5.11 8.74
CA TYR A 216 -6.39 -4.57 9.73
C TYR A 216 -5.72 -4.27 11.08
N ASN A 217 -4.74 -5.09 11.47
CA ASN A 217 -4.01 -4.93 12.73
C ASN A 217 -2.69 -4.14 12.58
N ASP A 218 -2.43 -3.51 11.42
CA ASP A 218 -1.18 -2.80 11.13
C ASP A 218 0.07 -3.68 11.31
N VAL A 219 0.05 -4.92 10.83
CA VAL A 219 1.16 -5.89 10.96
C VAL A 219 1.79 -6.25 9.62
N HIS A 220 1.05 -6.15 8.51
CA HIS A 220 1.51 -6.63 7.19
C HIS A 220 2.85 -6.03 6.73
N TYR A 221 3.04 -4.71 6.76
CA TYR A 221 4.33 -4.10 6.39
C TYR A 221 5.45 -4.38 7.41
N LYS A 222 5.11 -4.63 8.68
CA LYS A 222 6.07 -5.01 9.72
C LYS A 222 6.66 -6.39 9.43
N LEU A 223 5.80 -7.35 9.06
CA LEU A 223 6.21 -8.68 8.63
C LEU A 223 6.96 -8.65 7.29
N GLY A 224 6.57 -7.76 6.39
CA GLY A 224 7.28 -7.52 5.13
C GLY A 224 8.64 -6.83 5.30
N LEU A 225 8.99 -6.41 6.53
CA LEU A 225 10.20 -5.62 6.82
C LEU A 225 10.27 -4.34 5.97
N MET A 226 9.11 -3.75 5.72
CA MET A 226 8.88 -2.61 4.82
C MET A 226 8.25 -1.41 5.56
N ASP A 227 7.98 -1.56 6.85
CA ASP A 227 7.40 -0.50 7.67
C ASP A 227 8.47 0.44 8.22
N ILE A 228 8.06 1.67 8.53
CA ILE A 228 8.85 2.66 9.25
C ILE A 228 8.65 2.49 10.76
N SER A 229 9.43 3.22 11.55
CA SER A 229 9.36 3.10 13.00
C SER A 229 8.02 3.64 13.54
N PRO A 230 7.43 3.06 14.60
CA PRO A 230 6.12 3.49 15.10
C PRO A 230 6.01 4.98 15.42
N TRP A 231 7.07 5.59 15.96
CA TRP A 231 7.09 7.02 16.29
C TRP A 231 7.11 7.94 15.07
N GLU A 232 7.54 7.44 13.90
CA GLU A 232 7.48 8.18 12.64
C GLU A 232 6.05 8.19 12.06
N LYS A 233 5.23 7.20 12.44
CA LYS A 233 3.82 7.09 12.00
C LYS A 233 2.89 7.98 12.81
N THR A 234 3.24 8.29 14.05
CA THR A 234 2.40 9.11 14.94
C THR A 234 2.02 10.44 14.29
N ASN A 235 0.72 10.73 14.27
CA ASN A 235 0.19 11.96 13.68
C ASN A 235 0.48 12.10 12.19
N ARG A 236 0.49 10.99 11.43
CA ARG A 236 0.70 10.99 9.96
C ARG A 236 -0.40 10.26 9.19
N TYR A 237 -0.54 10.63 7.93
CA TYR A 237 -1.14 9.79 6.89
C TYR A 237 -0.01 9.12 6.11
N ILE A 238 -0.07 7.82 5.90
CA ILE A 238 1.02 7.08 5.23
C ILE A 238 0.50 6.37 4.00
N THR A 239 1.09 6.64 2.84
CA THR A 239 0.99 5.81 1.64
C THR A 239 2.24 4.96 1.50
N TYR A 240 2.10 3.67 1.22
CA TYR A 240 3.22 2.79 0.90
C TYR A 240 3.24 2.54 -0.60
N GLU A 241 4.36 2.86 -1.26
CA GLU A 241 4.47 2.77 -2.71
C GLU A 241 5.41 1.65 -3.16
N PRO A 242 4.86 0.55 -3.72
CA PRO A 242 5.66 -0.57 -4.23
C PRO A 242 6.11 -0.37 -5.69
N GLY A 243 5.59 0.65 -6.39
CA GLY A 243 5.86 0.91 -7.80
C GLY A 243 7.06 1.83 -8.06
N LYS A 244 7.48 1.87 -9.33
CA LYS A 244 8.40 2.90 -9.85
C LYS A 244 7.71 4.26 -9.81
N ARG A 245 8.49 5.31 -9.53
CA ARG A 245 8.04 6.71 -9.54
C ARG A 245 8.83 7.50 -10.57
N VAL A 246 8.15 8.41 -11.26
CA VAL A 246 8.76 9.41 -12.15
C VAL A 246 8.10 10.76 -11.85
N SER A 247 8.88 11.82 -11.69
CA SER A 247 8.35 13.17 -11.54
C SER A 247 7.73 13.62 -12.86
N TYR A 248 6.58 14.27 -12.81
CA TYR A 248 5.91 14.80 -14.01
C TYR A 248 6.82 15.75 -14.80
N ASN A 249 7.61 16.57 -14.09
CA ASN A 249 8.53 17.52 -14.72
C ASN A 249 9.74 16.85 -15.41
N ASP A 250 9.99 15.57 -15.11
CA ASP A 250 11.11 14.80 -15.66
C ASP A 250 10.68 13.89 -16.82
N LEU A 251 9.41 13.95 -17.25
CA LEU A 251 8.90 13.17 -18.37
C LEU A 251 9.61 13.57 -19.68
N LYS A 252 10.27 12.60 -20.32
CA LYS A 252 11.02 12.81 -21.58
C LYS A 252 10.27 12.32 -22.82
N GLY A 253 9.00 11.96 -22.68
CA GLY A 253 8.14 11.43 -23.73
C GLY A 253 7.29 10.29 -23.21
N ASP A 254 7.22 9.23 -23.99
CA ASP A 254 6.48 8.01 -23.66
C ASP A 254 7.16 7.23 -22.54
N GLU A 255 6.43 7.00 -21.45
CA GLU A 255 6.89 6.19 -20.33
C GLU A 255 6.21 4.82 -20.31
N GLU A 256 6.81 3.89 -19.56
CA GLU A 256 6.24 2.57 -19.30
C GLU A 256 4.89 2.66 -18.57
N LEU A 257 4.06 1.65 -18.77
CA LEU A 257 2.83 1.46 -18.01
C LEU A 257 3.13 1.16 -16.53
N ASN A 258 2.13 1.36 -15.66
CA ASN A 258 2.21 0.99 -14.24
C ASN A 258 3.23 1.80 -13.43
N VAL A 259 3.60 2.99 -13.90
CA VAL A 259 4.48 3.93 -13.20
C VAL A 259 3.65 4.99 -12.48
N ASN A 260 4.02 5.31 -11.25
CA ASN A 260 3.42 6.43 -10.52
C ASN A 260 4.04 7.74 -11.03
N ILE A 261 3.24 8.60 -11.66
CA ILE A 261 3.65 9.94 -12.07
C ILE A 261 3.38 10.92 -10.95
N VAL A 262 4.45 11.45 -10.37
CA VAL A 262 4.41 12.36 -9.22
C VAL A 262 4.20 13.79 -9.71
N CYS A 263 3.08 14.39 -9.34
CA CYS A 263 2.71 15.77 -9.68
C CYS A 263 3.10 16.77 -8.58
N ASP A 264 3.18 16.29 -7.34
CA ASP A 264 3.58 17.10 -6.18
C ASP A 264 4.82 16.50 -5.50
N ASN A 265 5.95 17.18 -5.68
CA ASN A 265 7.23 16.79 -5.08
C ASN A 265 7.41 17.33 -3.66
N SER A 266 6.43 18.06 -3.12
CA SER A 266 6.51 18.61 -1.75
C SER A 266 6.13 17.59 -0.66
N ILE A 267 5.53 16.45 -1.03
CA ILE A 267 5.14 15.39 -0.10
C ILE A 267 6.39 14.69 0.48
N ASP A 268 6.46 14.58 1.82
CA ASP A 268 7.56 13.89 2.52
C ASP A 268 7.67 12.45 2.00
N THR A 269 8.82 12.13 1.37
CA THR A 269 9.09 10.82 0.81
C THR A 269 10.28 10.20 1.53
N ARG A 270 10.08 8.99 2.04
CA ARG A 270 11.08 8.24 2.81
C ARG A 270 11.29 6.83 2.27
N GLU A 271 12.45 6.28 2.55
CA GLU A 271 12.67 4.84 2.42
C GLU A 271 12.03 4.08 3.59
N HIS A 272 11.78 2.79 3.41
CA HIS A 272 11.33 1.93 4.49
C HIS A 272 12.37 1.86 5.63
N GLY A 273 11.89 1.66 6.85
CA GLY A 273 12.76 1.57 8.03
C GLY A 273 13.45 0.21 8.15
N ARG A 274 14.59 0.17 8.86
CA ARG A 274 15.30 -1.08 9.19
C ARG A 274 14.95 -1.64 10.57
N LEU A 275 14.08 -0.97 11.31
CA LEU A 275 13.75 -1.34 12.70
C LEU A 275 13.30 -2.80 12.80
N TYR A 276 12.30 -3.20 12.01
CA TYR A 276 11.75 -4.56 12.07
C TYR A 276 12.75 -5.62 11.61
N PHE A 277 13.64 -5.29 10.67
CA PHE A 277 14.74 -6.18 10.29
C PHE A 277 15.70 -6.40 11.47
N TYR A 278 16.06 -5.34 12.20
CA TYR A 278 16.90 -5.48 13.39
C TYR A 278 16.22 -6.23 14.53
N LEU A 279 14.93 -6.00 14.76
CA LEU A 279 14.14 -6.77 15.73
C LEU A 279 14.09 -8.26 15.37
N TYR A 280 13.95 -8.58 14.08
CA TYR A 280 13.98 -9.95 13.58
C TYR A 280 15.35 -10.62 13.83
N ILE A 281 16.46 -9.94 13.54
CA ILE A 281 17.81 -10.46 13.85
C ILE A 281 17.97 -10.67 15.35
N LEU A 282 17.57 -9.69 16.17
CA LEU A 282 17.69 -9.75 17.62
C LEU A 282 16.89 -10.93 18.18
N TYR A 283 15.67 -11.16 17.69
CA TYR A 283 14.85 -12.31 18.05
C TYR A 283 15.59 -13.63 17.84
N TRP A 284 16.25 -13.81 16.69
CA TRP A 284 17.01 -15.03 16.40
C TRP A 284 18.25 -15.19 17.28
N ILE A 285 18.96 -14.11 17.57
CA ILE A 285 20.11 -14.12 18.48
C ILE A 285 19.65 -14.57 19.88
N VAL A 286 18.60 -13.94 20.41
CA VAL A 286 18.07 -14.25 21.75
C VAL A 286 17.54 -15.68 21.81
N THR A 287 16.78 -16.12 20.81
CA THR A 287 16.23 -17.48 20.73
C THR A 287 17.35 -18.53 20.70
N THR A 288 18.39 -18.31 19.89
CA THR A 288 19.54 -19.21 19.80
C THR A 288 20.29 -19.28 21.14
N LEU A 289 20.46 -18.14 21.82
CA LEU A 289 21.07 -18.10 23.15
C LEU A 289 20.24 -18.87 24.17
N ILE A 290 18.91 -18.73 24.17
CA ILE A 290 18.02 -19.47 25.07
C ILE A 290 18.11 -20.98 24.81
N ILE A 291 18.03 -21.41 23.54
CA ILE A 291 18.16 -22.82 23.16
C ILE A 291 19.52 -23.38 23.59
N TYR A 292 20.59 -22.62 23.37
CA TYR A 292 21.93 -22.99 23.80
C TYR A 292 22.02 -23.15 25.32
N LEU A 293 21.46 -22.23 26.09
CA LEU A 293 21.43 -22.31 27.56
C LEU A 293 20.61 -23.52 28.05
N ILE A 294 19.47 -23.82 27.43
CA ILE A 294 18.67 -25.02 27.71
C ILE A 294 19.49 -26.28 27.42
N TYR A 295 20.13 -26.34 26.25
CA TYR A 295 20.99 -27.45 25.85
C TYR A 295 22.16 -27.64 26.82
N MET A 296 22.84 -26.57 27.19
CA MET A 296 23.95 -26.60 28.17
C MET A 296 23.47 -27.03 29.56
N LYS A 297 22.25 -26.69 29.96
CA LYS A 297 21.68 -27.16 31.23
C LYS A 297 21.36 -28.66 31.19
N GLN A 298 20.82 -29.16 30.08
CA GLN A 298 20.50 -30.58 29.89
C GLN A 298 21.77 -31.45 29.79
N THR A 299 22.80 -30.95 29.10
CA THR A 299 24.09 -31.64 28.93
C THR A 299 25.03 -31.44 30.12
N GLY A 300 24.93 -30.31 30.83
CA GLY A 300 25.70 -29.97 32.03
C GLY A 300 25.34 -30.78 33.28
N THR A 301 24.30 -31.61 33.22
CA THR A 301 24.04 -32.70 34.19
C THR A 301 24.80 -33.99 33.86
N LYS A 302 25.57 -34.06 32.76
CA LYS A 302 26.46 -35.18 32.45
C LYS A 302 27.82 -34.69 31.93
N SER A 303 28.82 -34.79 32.80
CA SER A 303 30.27 -34.73 32.52
C SER A 303 30.92 -33.35 32.45
N THR A 304 31.53 -32.97 33.58
CA THR A 304 32.69 -32.09 33.66
C THR A 304 33.90 -32.73 32.98
N ALA A 305 33.95 -32.74 31.64
CA ALA A 305 35.20 -32.96 30.90
C ALA A 305 35.12 -32.39 29.47
N SER A 306 36.02 -31.43 29.18
CA SER A 306 36.48 -31.00 27.85
C SER A 306 35.62 -30.11 26.91
N ILE A 307 34.91 -29.08 27.41
CA ILE A 307 34.38 -27.99 26.55
C ILE A 307 35.14 -26.67 26.82
N ARG A 308 36.44 -26.62 26.55
CA ARG A 308 37.25 -25.38 26.63
C ARG A 308 37.41 -24.56 25.32
N PRO A 309 37.24 -25.08 24.08
CA PRO A 309 37.47 -24.25 22.89
C PRO A 309 36.29 -23.31 22.55
N TYR A 310 35.05 -23.74 22.77
CA TYR A 310 33.86 -23.01 22.31
C TYR A 310 33.52 -21.76 23.13
N GLN A 311 33.86 -21.72 24.41
CA GLN A 311 33.60 -20.57 25.28
C GLN A 311 34.37 -19.31 24.86
N LYS A 312 35.58 -19.44 24.28
CA LYS A 312 36.36 -18.28 23.80
C LYS A 312 35.70 -17.58 22.61
N HIS A 313 35.08 -18.31 21.69
CA HIS A 313 34.45 -17.71 20.52
C HIS A 313 33.15 -16.97 20.85
N VAL A 314 32.32 -17.52 21.73
CA VAL A 314 31.07 -16.87 22.16
C VAL A 314 31.36 -15.59 22.96
N VAL A 315 32.35 -15.61 23.86
CA VAL A 315 32.78 -14.41 24.60
C VAL A 315 33.35 -13.36 23.64
N GLY A 316 34.09 -13.77 22.60
CA GLY A 316 34.57 -12.88 21.56
C GLY A 316 33.45 -12.19 20.78
N ILE A 317 32.42 -12.94 20.37
CA ILE A 317 31.25 -12.40 19.65
C ILE A 317 30.46 -11.44 20.55
N ILE A 318 30.22 -11.79 21.82
CA ILE A 318 29.50 -10.91 22.78
C ILE A 318 30.29 -9.63 23.05
N THR A 319 31.61 -9.72 23.18
CA THR A 319 32.48 -8.56 23.40
C THR A 319 32.51 -7.65 22.18
N TYR A 320 32.56 -8.23 20.97
CA TYR A 320 32.47 -7.49 19.72
C TYR A 320 31.11 -6.80 19.55
N ALA A 321 30.00 -7.49 19.85
CA ALA A 321 28.66 -6.92 19.82
C ALA A 321 28.50 -5.76 20.81
N LYS A 322 28.96 -5.92 22.06
CA LYS A 322 28.95 -4.84 23.07
C LYS A 322 29.74 -3.60 22.63
N LYS A 323 30.89 -3.80 21.97
CA LYS A 323 31.74 -2.69 21.50
C LYS A 323 31.08 -1.90 20.35
N ASN A 324 30.32 -2.56 19.49
CA ASN A 324 29.67 -1.92 18.35
C ASN A 324 28.30 -1.32 18.71
N ILE A 325 27.56 -1.90 19.66
CA ILE A 325 26.31 -1.31 20.16
C ILE A 325 26.55 0.02 20.87
N ARG A 326 27.67 0.18 21.59
CA ARG A 326 28.10 1.46 22.18
C ARG A 326 28.52 2.55 21.18
N ARG A 327 28.57 2.23 19.89
CA ARG A 327 28.82 3.21 18.81
C ARG A 327 27.54 3.62 18.08
N LEU A 328 26.43 2.96 18.37
CA LEU A 328 25.12 3.18 17.76
C LEU A 328 24.19 4.03 18.65
N PHE A 329 24.62 4.34 19.87
CA PHE A 329 24.08 5.30 20.83
C PHE A 329 25.24 6.17 21.30
#